data_AF-A0A6A7MEP9-F1
#
_entry.id   AF-A0A6A7MEP9-F1
#
_cell.length_a   1.000
_cell.length_b   1.000
_cell.length_c   1.000
_cell.angle_alpha   90.00
_cell.angle_beta   90.00
_cell.angle_gamma   90.00
#
_symmetry.space_group_name_H-M   'P 1'
#
loop_
_entity.id
_entity.type
_entity.pdbx_description
1 polymer ?
#
loop_
_entity_poly.entity_id
_entity_poly.type
_entity_poly.pdbx_seq_one_letter_code
_entity_poly.pdbx_strand_id
1 'polypeptide(L)' 'MEKTQVYLPSEELAALRKAAARSGRSVADHIREAIRRQVLKPPAKGPVALWDGEPKRTSVGHDSVHDDV' A
#
# COMPACT_ATOMS: atom_id res chain seq x y z
N MET A 1 -11.23 4.12 -18.81
CA MET A 1 -11.58 4.51 -17.43
C MET A 1 -13.06 4.26 -17.27
N GLU A 2 -13.46 3.33 -16.40
CA GLU A 2 -14.87 2.95 -16.25
C GLU A 2 -15.57 3.79 -15.18
N LYS A 3 -16.88 3.96 -15.30
CA LYS A 3 -17.70 4.74 -14.38
C LYS A 3 -18.41 3.82 -13.39
N THR A 4 -18.00 3.88 -12.13
CA THR A 4 -18.69 3.20 -11.03
C THR A 4 -19.51 4.23 -10.24
N GLN A 5 -20.74 3.85 -9.84
CA GLN A 5 -21.56 4.63 -8.91
C GLN A 5 -21.71 3.83 -7.61
N VAL A 6 -21.59 4.52 -6.47
CA VAL A 6 -21.65 3.92 -5.13
C VAL A 6 -22.52 4.84 -4.26
N TYR A 7 -23.40 4.25 -3.48
CA TYR A 7 -24.19 4.98 -2.49
C TYR A 7 -23.36 5.18 -1.21
N LEU A 8 -23.37 6.40 -0.69
CA LEU A 8 -22.77 6.77 0.59
C LEU A 8 -23.84 7.44 1.45
N PRO A 9 -23.81 7.26 2.79
CA PRO A 9 -24.55 8.13 3.71
C PRO A 9 -24.27 9.61 3.43
N SER A 10 -25.28 10.46 3.63
CA SER A 10 -25.18 11.90 3.41
C SER A 10 -24.07 12.55 4.23
N GLU A 11 -23.88 12.08 5.47
CA GLU A 11 -22.83 12.53 6.39
C GLU A 11 -21.42 12.20 5.89
N GLU A 12 -21.20 10.96 5.43
CA GLU A 12 -19.92 10.54 4.85
C GLU A 12 -19.59 11.30 3.57
N LEU A 13 -20.58 11.53 2.70
CA LEU A 13 -20.41 12.33 1.49
C LEU A 13 -20.06 13.79 1.83
N ALA A 14 -20.66 14.36 2.87
CA ALA A 14 -20.32 15.71 3.35
C ALA A 14 -18.90 15.77 3.93
N ALA A 15 -18.51 14.79 4.74
CA ALA A 15 -17.16 14.67 5.30
C ALA A 15 -16.09 14.53 4.19
N LEU A 16 -16.35 13.70 3.18
CA LEU A 16 -15.47 13.49 2.03
C LEU A 16 -15.32 14.77 1.18
N ARG A 17 -16.41 15.51 0.96
CA ARG A 17 -16.37 16.83 0.28
C ARG A 17 -15.54 17.84 1.08
N LYS A 18 -15.67 17.86 2.40
CA LYS A 18 -14.86 18.73 3.29
C LYS A 18 -13.37 18.35 3.29
N ALA A 19 -13.04 17.06 3.18
CA ALA A 19 -11.67 16.59 3.02
C ALA A 19 -11.07 17.01 1.67
N ALA A 20 -11.81 16.80 0.58
CA ALA A 20 -11.42 17.24 -0.76
C ALA A 20 -11.16 18.75 -0.80
N ALA A 21 -12.10 19.57 -0.31
CA ALA A 21 -11.95 21.03 -0.23
C ALA A 21 -10.70 21.48 0.55
N ARG A 22 -10.40 20.84 1.69
CA ARG A 22 -9.19 21.13 2.49
C ARG A 22 -7.88 20.82 1.75
N SER A 23 -7.90 19.82 0.88
CA SER A 23 -6.73 19.34 0.16
C SER A 23 -6.47 20.03 -1.19
N GLY A 24 -7.45 20.78 -1.72
CA GLY A 24 -7.42 21.32 -3.09
C GLY A 24 -7.56 20.27 -4.21
N ARG A 25 -7.71 18.98 -3.90
CA ARG A 25 -7.85 17.89 -4.90
C ARG A 25 -9.30 17.45 -5.05
N SER A 26 -9.63 16.76 -6.15
CA SER A 26 -11.00 16.32 -6.39
C SER A 26 -11.45 15.22 -5.41
N VAL A 27 -12.77 15.10 -5.24
CA VAL A 27 -13.39 13.97 -4.52
C VAL A 27 -13.03 12.63 -5.18
N ALA A 28 -12.97 12.59 -6.52
CA ALA A 28 -12.58 11.39 -7.25
C ALA A 28 -11.14 10.96 -6.97
N ASP A 29 -10.21 11.91 -6.77
CA ASP A 29 -8.84 11.60 -6.38
C ASP A 29 -8.75 11.02 -4.96
N HIS A 30 -9.54 11.54 -4.02
CA HIS A 30 -9.63 10.99 -2.66
C HIS A 30 -10.17 9.56 -2.66
N ILE A 31 -11.23 9.30 -3.42
CA ILE A 31 -11.80 7.95 -3.55
C ILE A 31 -10.79 6.99 -4.18
N ARG A 32 -10.15 7.38 -5.30
CA ARG A 32 -9.12 6.57 -5.97
C ARG A 32 -7.92 6.27 -5.07
N GLU A 33 -7.46 7.28 -4.32
CA GLU A 33 -6.36 7.13 -3.37
C GLU A 33 -6.74 6.23 -2.19
N ALA A 34 -7.92 6.40 -1.60
CA ALA A 34 -8.41 5.57 -0.51
C ALA A 34 -8.55 4.10 -0.94
N ILE A 35 -9.15 3.83 -2.10
CA ILE A 35 -9.25 2.49 -2.68
C ILE A 35 -7.86 1.89 -2.90
N ARG A 36 -6.91 2.65 -3.47
CA ARG A 36 -5.54 2.16 -3.69
C ARG A 36 -4.78 1.87 -2.40
N ARG A 37 -4.98 2.67 -1.35
CA ARG A 37 -4.28 2.49 -0.07
C ARG A 37 -4.86 1.35 0.78
N GLN A 38 -6.17 1.16 0.77
CA GLN A 38 -6.87 0.25 1.69
C GLN A 38 -7.33 -1.06 1.05
N VAL A 39 -7.79 -1.04 -0.21
CA VAL A 39 -8.38 -2.20 -0.88
C VAL A 39 -7.39 -2.82 -1.87
N LEU A 40 -6.80 -2.00 -2.74
CA LEU A 40 -5.79 -2.42 -3.72
C LEU A 40 -4.37 -2.17 -3.21
N LYS A 41 -4.15 -2.38 -1.90
CA LYS A 41 -2.85 -2.18 -1.26
C LYS A 41 -1.82 -3.06 -1.99
N PRO A 42 -0.78 -2.49 -2.62
CA PRO A 42 0.19 -3.29 -3.36
C PRO A 42 0.89 -4.26 -2.39
N PRO A 43 1.17 -5.52 -2.82
CA PRO A 43 1.95 -6.44 -2.02
C PRO A 43 3.34 -5.85 -1.74
N ALA A 44 3.85 -6.08 -0.53
CA ALA A 44 5.15 -5.57 -0.12
C ALA A 44 6.30 -6.27 -0.89
N LYS A 45 7.36 -5.53 -1.28
CA LYS A 45 8.51 -5.96 -2.12
C LYS A 45 9.82 -5.13 -1.92
N GLY A 46 11.01 -5.75 -1.99
CA GLY A 46 12.44 -5.29 -1.93
C GLY A 46 13.32 -5.35 -0.61
N PRO A 47 14.00 -6.47 -0.23
CA PRO A 47 14.51 -6.89 1.13
C PRO A 47 13.72 -7.40 2.40
N VAL A 48 13.24 -6.63 3.40
CA VAL A 48 12.44 -7.06 4.59
C VAL A 48 10.90 -7.11 4.33
N ALA A 49 10.34 -8.27 3.92
CA ALA A 49 8.99 -8.47 3.34
C ALA A 49 8.75 -8.14 1.85
N LEU A 50 9.68 -8.42 0.94
CA LEU A 50 10.95 -7.69 0.93
C LEU A 50 11.68 -8.41 -0.27
N TRP A 51 12.68 -9.30 -0.05
CA TRP A 51 13.28 -10.15 -1.12
C TRP A 51 12.48 -11.44 -1.41
N ASP A 52 12.30 -11.75 -2.70
CA ASP A 52 11.43 -12.84 -3.20
C ASP A 52 12.18 -14.16 -3.54
N GLY A 53 13.48 -14.29 -3.23
CA GLY A 53 14.29 -15.48 -3.53
C GLY A 53 14.57 -16.39 -2.34
N GLU A 54 15.12 -17.59 -2.60
CA GLU A 54 15.48 -18.55 -1.54
C GLU A 54 16.87 -18.23 -0.95
N PRO A 55 17.01 -18.01 0.37
CA PRO A 55 18.29 -17.66 0.99
C PRO A 55 19.35 -18.76 0.83
N LYS A 56 20.50 -18.42 0.22
CA LYS A 56 21.62 -19.36 0.03
C LYS A 56 22.13 -19.97 1.34
N ARG A 57 22.03 -19.24 2.45
CA ARG A 57 22.30 -19.69 3.83
C ARG A 57 21.38 -18.94 4.79
N THR A 58 21.08 -19.53 5.94
CA THR A 58 20.38 -18.85 7.04
C THR A 58 21.34 -17.92 7.79
N SER A 59 20.82 -16.98 8.58
CA SER A 59 21.65 -16.09 9.41
C SER A 59 22.51 -16.83 10.44
N VAL A 60 22.18 -18.09 10.77
CA VAL A 60 22.96 -18.94 11.67
C VAL A 60 24.22 -19.48 10.99
N GLY A 61 24.15 -19.76 9.68
CA GLY A 61 25.32 -20.16 8.87
C GLY A 61 26.19 -19.00 8.40
N HIS A 62 26.08 -17.83 9.02
CA HIS A 62 26.91 -16.64 8.73
C HIS A 62 28.24 -16.66 9.50
N ASP A 63 28.27 -17.25 10.70
CA ASP A 63 29.50 -17.33 11.50
C ASP A 63 30.58 -18.13 10.74
N SER A 64 30.15 -19.28 10.17
CA SER A 64 30.96 -20.19 9.34
C SER A 64 31.43 -19.64 7.99
N VAL A 65 31.27 -18.33 7.72
CA VAL A 65 31.76 -17.70 6.49
C VAL A 65 33.27 -17.41 6.56
N HIS A 66 33.86 -17.41 7.75
CA HIS A 66 35.29 -17.12 7.97
C HIS A 66 36.12 -18.35 8.39
N ASP A 67 35.49 -19.53 8.48
CA ASP A 67 36.11 -20.75 9.02
C ASP A 67 36.88 -21.59 7.97
N ASP A 68 36.60 -21.40 6.67
CA ASP A 68 37.25 -22.16 5.57
C ASP A 68 38.11 -21.23 4.69
N VAL A 69 39.44 -21.38 4.81
CA VAL A 69 40.50 -20.84 3.93
C VAL A 69 41.30 -21.99 3.32
#